data_AF-A0A662XNT1-F1
#
_entry.id   AF-A0A662XNT1-F1
#
_cell.length_a   1.000
_cell.length_b   1.000
_cell.length_c   1.000
_cell.angle_alpha   90.00
_cell.angle_beta   90.00
_cell.angle_gamma   90.00
#
_symmetry.space_group_name_H-M   'P 1'
#
loop_
_entity.id
_entity.type
_entity.pdbx_description
1 polymer ?
#
loop_
_entity_poly.entity_id
_entity_poly.type
_entity_poly.pdbx_seq_one_letter_code
_entity_poly.pdbx_strand_id
1 'polypeptide(L)'
;MAEPDELFTLKNQLWVGNYQNALSEGAMLSHLSESLRNERDVYVYRAQLALGNFPLVLESIPDSGATPIALSAVKLWATYLCGQGDKEMVELTLKEWLADPTSGENAHLLLIAGQIFTREGKLSDALSALTRGGSLEHMLYIVQLYLQMDRVDLAQKTVQEMRRIEEDSTLTQLAHAWCLTLQGGDKADEATLHFQELADRFGSTPLLLNGAAAAFMALKNYVEAERLLLEALQKDATSEDTLINLIAVSAHLNKPNQQYIVQLQQVAPGSAWLENYCLLDQGFSQMAATFA
;
A
#
# COMPACT_ATOMS: atom_id res chain seq x y z
N MET A 1 -11.47 23.19 19.82
CA MET A 1 -10.24 23.05 19.01
C MET A 1 -9.80 21.62 19.24
N ALA A 2 -9.74 20.78 18.20
CA ALA A 2 -9.22 19.44 18.35
C ALA A 2 -7.77 19.55 18.84
N GLU A 3 -7.39 18.75 19.82
CA GLU A 3 -5.99 18.69 20.27
C GLU A 3 -5.10 18.32 19.09
N PRO A 4 -3.91 18.93 18.96
CA PRO A 4 -2.98 18.61 17.89
C PRO A 4 -2.61 17.12 17.98
N ASP A 5 -2.81 16.39 16.88
CA ASP A 5 -2.43 14.97 16.79
C ASP A 5 -0.91 14.83 16.91
N GLU A 6 -0.43 14.38 18.07
CA GLU A 6 0.99 14.21 18.36
C GLU A 6 1.65 13.18 17.43
N LEU A 7 0.87 12.30 16.80
CA LEU A 7 1.35 11.28 15.86
C LEU A 7 1.21 11.73 14.40
N PHE A 8 0.76 12.96 14.13
CA PHE A 8 0.49 13.44 12.77
C PHE A 8 1.68 13.26 11.83
N THR A 9 2.87 13.69 12.23
CA THR A 9 4.07 13.57 11.39
C THR A 9 4.41 12.10 11.12
N LEU A 10 4.39 11.26 12.15
CA LEU A 10 4.64 9.81 12.04
C LEU A 10 3.69 9.14 11.05
N LYS A 11 2.39 9.42 11.17
CA LYS A 11 1.32 8.88 10.31
C LYS A 11 1.55 9.25 8.84
N ASN A 12 1.81 10.54 8.59
CA ASN A 12 2.04 11.03 7.23
C ASN A 12 3.28 10.39 6.58
N GLN A 13 4.39 10.27 7.32
CA GLN A 13 5.59 9.61 6.81
C GLN A 13 5.32 8.14 6.44
N LEU A 14 4.51 7.42 7.23
CA LEU A 14 4.08 6.06 6.88
C LEU A 14 3.27 6.05 5.58
N TRP A 15 2.25 6.90 5.47
CA TRP A 15 1.32 6.90 4.33
C TRP A 15 1.98 7.24 3.00
N VAL A 16 3.00 8.11 3.00
CA VAL A 16 3.77 8.42 1.78
C VAL A 16 4.89 7.43 1.48
N GLY A 17 5.06 6.39 2.31
CA GLY A 17 6.10 5.36 2.12
C GLY A 17 7.50 5.78 2.57
N ASN A 18 7.62 6.82 3.40
CA ASN A 18 8.90 7.25 3.97
C ASN A 18 9.16 6.52 5.29
N TYR A 19 9.30 5.19 5.20
CA TYR A 19 9.34 4.32 6.36
C TYR A 19 10.53 4.61 7.29
N GLN A 20 11.70 4.94 6.74
CA GLN A 20 12.88 5.25 7.56
C GLN A 20 12.66 6.50 8.41
N ASN A 21 12.06 7.56 7.84
CA ASN A 21 11.72 8.75 8.59
C ASN A 21 10.62 8.47 9.61
N ALA A 22 9.60 7.67 9.26
CA ALA A 22 8.58 7.24 10.21
C ALA A 22 9.20 6.54 11.44
N LEU A 23 10.19 5.67 11.26
CA LEU A 23 10.91 5.05 12.38
C LEU A 23 11.67 6.08 13.23
N SER A 24 12.33 7.06 12.60
CA SER A 24 13.05 8.12 13.32
C SER A 24 12.11 9.01 14.15
N GLU A 25 10.97 9.39 13.60
CA GLU A 25 9.93 10.17 14.29
C GLU A 25 9.34 9.37 15.46
N GLY A 26 9.03 8.09 15.23
CA GLY A 26 8.56 7.18 16.28
C GLY A 26 9.54 7.06 17.45
N ALA A 27 10.85 7.02 17.18
CA ALA A 27 11.86 6.95 18.23
C ALA A 27 11.96 8.25 19.07
N MET A 28 11.65 9.41 18.48
CA MET A 28 11.67 10.70 19.18
C MET A 28 10.46 10.89 20.11
N LEU A 29 9.32 10.26 19.80
CA LEU A 29 8.07 10.33 20.56
C LEU A 29 8.12 9.46 21.84
N SER A 30 8.95 9.87 22.80
CA SER A 30 9.21 9.11 24.05
C SER A 30 8.27 9.45 25.21
N HIS A 31 7.69 10.66 25.21
CA HIS A 31 6.83 11.17 26.28
C HIS A 31 5.35 11.11 25.94
N LEU A 32 4.85 9.92 25.61
CA LEU A 32 3.44 9.68 25.30
C LEU A 32 2.70 8.98 26.45
N SER A 33 1.39 9.21 26.53
CA SER A 33 0.48 8.39 27.34
C SER A 33 0.54 6.92 26.91
N GLU A 34 0.08 6.00 27.75
CA GLU A 34 0.13 4.56 27.44
C GLU A 34 -0.69 4.22 26.19
N SER A 35 -1.85 4.83 25.99
CA SER A 35 -2.68 4.65 24.79
C SER A 35 -1.98 5.16 23.53
N LEU A 36 -1.43 6.38 23.57
CA LEU A 36 -0.71 6.96 22.42
C LEU A 36 0.59 6.22 22.12
N ARG A 37 1.25 5.65 23.13
CA ARG A 37 2.42 4.79 22.94
C ARG A 37 2.06 3.53 22.16
N ASN A 38 0.95 2.88 22.51
CA ASN A 38 0.47 1.71 21.78
C ASN A 38 0.13 2.06 20.32
N GLU A 39 -0.51 3.22 20.08
CA GLU A 39 -0.78 3.70 18.71
C GLU A 39 0.51 3.99 17.94
N ARG A 40 1.47 4.71 18.53
CA ARG A 40 2.79 4.96 17.94
C ARG A 40 3.45 3.64 17.54
N ASP A 41 3.45 2.65 18.43
CA ASP A 41 4.09 1.36 18.19
C ASP A 41 3.43 0.60 17.03
N VAL A 42 2.10 0.70 16.86
CA VAL A 42 1.42 0.17 15.68
C VAL A 42 1.97 0.78 14.39
N TYR A 43 2.12 2.11 14.32
CA TYR A 43 2.66 2.77 13.13
C TYR A 43 4.13 2.42 12.89
N VAL A 44 4.95 2.37 13.95
CA VAL A 44 6.37 1.98 13.88
C VAL A 44 6.52 0.55 13.37
N TYR A 45 5.78 -0.41 13.93
CA TYR A 45 5.85 -1.80 13.47
C TYR A 45 5.31 -1.97 12.05
N ARG A 46 4.27 -1.23 11.64
CA ARG A 46 3.83 -1.21 10.23
C ARG A 46 4.92 -0.70 9.29
N ALA A 47 5.69 0.32 9.69
CA ALA A 47 6.84 0.78 8.92
C ALA A 47 7.95 -0.28 8.86
N GLN A 48 8.21 -1.01 9.95
CA GLN A 48 9.16 -2.13 9.96
C GLN A 48 8.75 -3.26 9.01
N LEU A 49 7.47 -3.60 8.98
CA LEU A 49 6.94 -4.60 8.06
C LEU A 49 7.07 -4.18 6.60
N ALA A 50 6.84 -2.90 6.30
CA ALA A 50 7.02 -2.36 4.97
C ALA A 50 8.49 -2.39 4.50
N LEU A 51 9.45 -2.32 5.43
CA LEU A 51 10.88 -2.49 5.18
C LEU A 51 11.33 -3.97 5.14
N GLY A 52 10.41 -4.93 5.33
CA GLY A 52 10.74 -6.35 5.34
C GLY A 52 11.37 -6.86 6.65
N ASN A 53 11.40 -6.05 7.72
CA ASN A 53 11.95 -6.42 9.02
C ASN A 53 10.96 -7.27 9.85
N PHE A 54 10.41 -8.33 9.25
CA PHE A 54 9.39 -9.17 9.88
C PHE A 54 9.86 -9.86 11.17
N PRO A 55 11.08 -10.44 11.27
CA PRO A 55 11.52 -11.13 12.48
C PRO A 55 11.53 -10.21 13.70
N LEU A 56 11.94 -8.94 13.50
CA LEU A 56 11.95 -7.94 14.56
C LEU A 56 10.54 -7.69 15.12
N VAL A 57 9.52 -7.61 14.26
CA VAL A 57 8.13 -7.39 14.68
C VAL A 57 7.58 -8.61 15.42
N LEU A 58 7.90 -9.82 14.95
CA LEU A 58 7.46 -11.07 15.58
C LEU A 58 8.08 -11.27 16.97
N GLU A 59 9.34 -10.89 17.16
CA GLU A 59 10.04 -11.00 18.44
C GLU A 59 9.66 -9.88 19.44
N SER A 60 9.38 -8.68 18.95
CA SER A 60 9.11 -7.51 19.79
C SER A 60 7.70 -7.48 20.38
N ILE A 61 6.71 -8.07 19.69
CA ILE A 61 5.32 -8.09 20.15
C ILE A 61 5.07 -9.40 20.94
N PRO A 62 4.78 -9.33 22.26
CA PRO A 62 4.58 -10.52 23.08
C PRO A 62 3.21 -11.18 22.86
N ASP A 63 3.15 -12.52 22.94
CA ASP A 63 1.92 -13.33 22.86
C ASP A 63 1.19 -13.41 24.22
N SER A 64 1.06 -12.28 24.91
CA SER A 64 0.38 -12.20 26.20
C SER A 64 -1.05 -11.69 26.03
N GLY A 65 -1.97 -12.15 26.89
CA GLY A 65 -3.33 -11.61 26.95
C GLY A 65 -3.39 -10.13 27.37
N ALA A 66 -2.27 -9.56 27.84
CA ALA A 66 -2.14 -8.13 28.13
C ALA A 66 -1.78 -7.29 26.89
N THR A 67 -1.41 -7.91 25.76
CA THR A 67 -1.04 -7.19 24.54
C THR A 67 -2.28 -6.54 23.91
N PRO A 68 -2.27 -5.23 23.64
CA PRO A 68 -3.35 -4.55 22.94
C PRO A 68 -3.68 -5.23 21.61
N ILE A 69 -4.97 -5.39 21.30
CA ILE A 69 -5.41 -6.04 20.07
C ILE A 69 -4.80 -5.43 18.81
N ALA A 70 -4.56 -4.12 18.79
CA ALA A 70 -3.93 -3.44 17.67
C ALA A 70 -2.52 -3.98 17.38
N LEU A 71 -1.72 -4.25 18.41
CA LEU A 71 -0.39 -4.85 18.27
C LEU A 71 -0.47 -6.33 17.91
N SER A 72 -1.41 -7.07 18.50
CA SER A 72 -1.67 -8.47 18.14
C SER A 72 -2.08 -8.61 16.67
N ALA A 73 -2.88 -7.68 16.14
CA ALA A 73 -3.22 -7.61 14.72
C ALA A 73 -2.00 -7.34 13.85
N VAL A 74 -1.11 -6.43 14.25
CA VAL A 74 0.15 -6.17 13.52
C VAL A 74 1.05 -7.41 13.51
N LYS A 75 1.15 -8.13 14.62
CA LYS A 75 1.89 -9.40 14.68
C LYS A 75 1.27 -10.46 13.76
N LEU A 76 -0.06 -10.59 13.76
CA LEU A 76 -0.76 -11.49 12.86
C LEU A 76 -0.49 -11.16 11.38
N TRP A 77 -0.47 -9.87 11.04
CA TRP A 77 -0.09 -9.40 9.71
C TRP A 77 1.35 -9.76 9.35
N ALA A 78 2.28 -9.61 10.29
CA ALA A 78 3.68 -10.04 10.10
C ALA A 78 3.78 -11.54 9.83
N THR A 79 3.06 -12.37 10.58
CA THR A 79 3.01 -13.83 10.40
C THR A 79 2.45 -14.21 9.03
N TYR A 80 1.42 -13.50 8.58
CA TYR A 80 0.83 -13.69 7.25
C TYR A 80 1.81 -13.31 6.13
N LEU A 81 2.46 -12.14 6.22
CA LEU A 81 3.41 -11.67 5.20
C LEU A 81 4.69 -12.54 5.12
N CYS A 82 5.15 -13.09 6.25
CA CYS A 82 6.28 -14.02 6.28
C CYS A 82 5.99 -15.38 5.62
N GLY A 83 4.73 -15.71 5.34
CA GLY A 83 4.33 -17.06 4.91
C GLY A 83 4.55 -18.14 5.97
N GLN A 84 4.75 -17.76 7.25
CA GLN A 84 4.90 -18.71 8.36
C GLN A 84 3.54 -19.15 8.94
N GLY A 85 2.48 -18.37 8.72
CA GLY A 85 1.13 -18.71 9.16
C GLY A 85 0.36 -19.51 8.12
N ASP A 86 -0.38 -20.52 8.57
CA ASP A 86 -1.43 -21.12 7.77
C ASP A 86 -2.51 -20.06 7.48
N LYS A 87 -2.79 -19.84 6.20
CA LYS A 87 -3.75 -18.83 5.74
C LYS A 87 -5.15 -19.07 6.32
N GLU A 88 -5.56 -20.33 6.43
CA GLU A 88 -6.86 -20.69 7.00
C GLU A 88 -6.92 -20.31 8.49
N MET A 89 -5.81 -20.49 9.20
CA MET A 89 -5.75 -20.21 10.63
C MET A 89 -5.68 -18.71 10.93
N VAL A 90 -4.98 -17.94 10.07
CA VAL A 90 -4.99 -16.47 10.13
C VAL A 90 -6.42 -15.95 9.95
N GLU A 91 -7.15 -16.47 8.98
CA GLU A 91 -8.54 -16.08 8.75
C GLU A 91 -9.46 -16.45 9.91
N LEU A 92 -9.34 -17.66 10.46
CA LEU A 92 -10.13 -18.08 11.62
C LEU A 92 -9.91 -17.12 12.79
N THR A 93 -8.65 -16.81 13.08
CA THR A 93 -8.25 -15.88 14.14
C THR A 93 -8.86 -14.50 13.93
N LEU A 94 -8.82 -13.96 12.71
CA LEU A 94 -9.46 -12.68 12.39
C LEU A 94 -10.97 -12.72 12.61
N LYS A 95 -11.66 -13.79 12.19
CA LYS A 95 -13.11 -13.92 12.36
C LYS A 95 -13.49 -13.96 13.84
N GLU A 96 -12.71 -14.64 14.67
CA GLU A 96 -12.90 -14.67 16.12
C GLU A 96 -12.73 -13.28 16.74
N TRP A 97 -11.64 -12.57 16.41
CA TRP A 97 -11.38 -11.22 16.93
C TRP A 97 -12.40 -10.18 16.44
N LEU A 98 -12.89 -10.31 15.20
CA LEU A 98 -13.90 -9.40 14.65
C LEU A 98 -15.31 -9.64 15.21
N ALA A 99 -15.57 -10.84 15.73
CA ALA A 99 -16.83 -11.22 16.36
C ALA A 99 -16.90 -10.84 17.85
N ASP A 100 -15.74 -10.67 18.50
CA ASP A 100 -15.67 -10.22 19.88
C ASP A 100 -16.09 -8.73 20.00
N PRO A 101 -17.09 -8.38 20.83
CA PRO A 101 -17.56 -7.00 20.99
C PRO A 101 -16.48 -6.02 21.48
N THR A 102 -15.47 -6.50 22.20
CA THR A 102 -14.44 -5.61 22.78
C THR A 102 -13.31 -5.27 21.81
N SER A 103 -12.92 -6.23 20.99
CA SER A 103 -11.84 -6.07 20.01
C SER A 103 -12.33 -5.73 18.60
N GLY A 104 -13.53 -6.17 18.22
CA GLY A 104 -14.06 -6.05 16.86
C GLY A 104 -14.37 -4.62 16.38
N GLU A 105 -14.35 -3.63 17.27
CA GLU A 105 -14.45 -2.20 16.92
C GLU A 105 -13.10 -1.49 16.81
N ASN A 106 -11.99 -2.19 17.09
CA ASN A 106 -10.67 -1.57 17.02
C ASN A 106 -10.29 -1.23 15.57
N ALA A 107 -9.99 0.05 15.34
CA ALA A 107 -9.64 0.59 14.02
C ALA A 107 -8.46 -0.13 13.36
N HIS A 108 -7.38 -0.43 14.09
CA HIS A 108 -6.21 -1.10 13.51
C HIS A 108 -6.47 -2.57 13.17
N LEU A 109 -7.28 -3.26 13.99
CA LEU A 109 -7.72 -4.62 13.68
C LEU A 109 -8.55 -4.64 12.38
N LEU A 110 -9.53 -3.74 12.26
CA LEU A 110 -10.38 -3.65 11.07
C LEU A 110 -9.58 -3.32 9.81
N LEU A 111 -8.57 -2.45 9.93
CA LEU A 111 -7.66 -2.11 8.86
C LEU A 111 -6.87 -3.34 8.36
N ILE A 112 -6.23 -4.06 9.29
CA ILE A 112 -5.41 -5.24 8.97
C ILE A 112 -6.27 -6.38 8.44
N ALA A 113 -7.44 -6.60 9.02
CA ALA A 113 -8.40 -7.57 8.53
C ALA A 113 -8.81 -7.26 7.08
N GLY A 114 -9.11 -5.99 6.78
CA GLY A 114 -9.39 -5.52 5.43
C GLY A 114 -8.26 -5.86 4.45
N GLN A 115 -7.01 -5.59 4.82
CA GLN A 115 -5.84 -5.88 3.99
C GLN A 115 -5.64 -7.38 3.74
N ILE A 116 -5.79 -8.22 4.77
CA ILE A 116 -5.68 -9.68 4.64
C ILE A 116 -6.79 -10.21 3.73
N PHE A 117 -8.05 -9.81 3.97
CA PHE A 117 -9.18 -10.25 3.14
C PHE A 117 -9.05 -9.80 1.68
N THR A 118 -8.54 -8.59 1.42
CA THR A 118 -8.24 -8.13 0.05
C THR A 118 -7.22 -9.02 -0.64
N ARG A 119 -6.13 -9.41 0.04
CA ARG A 119 -5.09 -10.29 -0.52
C ARG A 119 -5.58 -11.71 -0.78
N GLU A 120 -6.51 -12.21 0.04
CA GLU A 120 -7.17 -13.51 -0.17
C GLU A 120 -8.35 -13.45 -1.16
N GLY A 121 -8.62 -12.29 -1.77
CA GLY A 121 -9.70 -12.11 -2.75
C GLY A 121 -11.11 -12.05 -2.16
N LYS A 122 -11.25 -11.96 -0.83
CA LYS A 122 -12.53 -11.88 -0.10
C LYS A 122 -13.02 -10.44 0.00
N LEU A 123 -13.37 -9.87 -1.16
CA LEU A 123 -13.69 -8.46 -1.30
C LEU A 123 -14.90 -7.99 -0.45
N SER A 124 -15.91 -8.85 -0.27
CA SER A 124 -17.08 -8.53 0.57
C SER A 124 -16.72 -8.35 2.04
N ASP A 125 -15.89 -9.25 2.55
CA ASP A 125 -15.47 -9.26 3.96
C ASP A 125 -14.51 -8.11 4.22
N ALA A 126 -13.62 -7.83 3.27
CA ALA A 126 -12.74 -6.67 3.27
C ALA A 126 -13.53 -5.35 3.33
N LEU A 127 -14.50 -5.16 2.44
CA LEU A 127 -15.35 -3.96 2.43
C LEU A 127 -16.13 -3.79 3.73
N SER A 128 -16.67 -4.89 4.27
CA SER A 128 -17.40 -4.89 5.54
C SER A 128 -16.51 -4.42 6.69
N ALA A 129 -15.30 -4.99 6.82
CA ALA A 129 -14.34 -4.60 7.84
C ALA A 129 -13.90 -3.13 7.72
N LEU A 130 -13.54 -2.69 6.50
CA LEU A 130 -13.08 -1.33 6.27
C LEU A 130 -14.18 -0.29 6.51
N THR A 131 -15.42 -0.57 6.09
CA THR A 131 -16.55 0.35 6.29
C THR A 131 -16.88 0.54 7.76
N ARG A 132 -16.74 -0.52 8.58
CA ARG A 132 -16.93 -0.45 10.04
C ARG A 132 -15.90 0.46 10.72
N GLY A 133 -14.67 0.52 10.21
CA GLY A 133 -13.59 1.31 10.82
C GLY A 133 -13.70 2.81 10.57
N GLY A 134 -14.24 3.23 9.42
CA GLY A 134 -14.69 4.59 9.15
C GLY A 134 -13.66 5.73 9.15
N SER A 135 -12.37 5.46 9.44
CA SER A 135 -11.32 6.49 9.38
C SER A 135 -10.91 6.80 7.94
N LEU A 136 -10.24 7.94 7.71
CA LEU A 136 -9.68 8.29 6.40
C LEU A 136 -8.76 7.20 5.84
N GLU A 137 -8.03 6.52 6.72
CA GLU A 137 -7.17 5.40 6.31
C GLU A 137 -7.99 4.21 5.82
N HIS A 138 -9.12 3.88 6.47
CA HIS A 138 -10.02 2.85 5.96
C HIS A 138 -10.63 3.23 4.61
N MET A 139 -11.04 4.49 4.46
CA MET A 139 -11.58 5.00 3.20
C MET A 139 -10.55 4.93 2.06
N LEU A 140 -9.27 5.19 2.33
CA LEU A 140 -8.19 4.99 1.35
C LEU A 140 -8.14 3.54 0.84
N TYR A 141 -8.21 2.54 1.75
CA TYR A 141 -8.24 1.13 1.34
C TYR A 141 -9.53 0.75 0.62
N ILE A 142 -10.68 1.35 0.96
CA ILE A 142 -11.92 1.18 0.21
C ILE A 142 -11.77 1.71 -1.22
N VAL A 143 -11.16 2.88 -1.39
CA VAL A 143 -10.82 3.42 -2.72
C VAL A 143 -9.93 2.43 -3.47
N GLN A 144 -8.84 1.96 -2.87
CA GLN A 144 -7.95 0.97 -3.48
C GLN A 144 -8.70 -0.29 -3.91
N LEU A 145 -9.58 -0.82 -3.05
CA LEU A 145 -10.38 -2.01 -3.34
C LEU A 145 -11.34 -1.76 -4.51
N TYR A 146 -12.04 -0.62 -4.55
CA TYR A 146 -12.90 -0.29 -5.69
C TYR A 146 -12.12 -0.12 -7.00
N LEU A 147 -10.91 0.41 -6.95
CA LEU A 147 -10.04 0.48 -8.12
C LEU A 147 -9.61 -0.91 -8.60
N GLN A 148 -9.29 -1.84 -7.68
CA GLN A 148 -9.00 -3.24 -8.02
C GLN A 148 -10.22 -3.98 -8.60
N MET A 149 -11.43 -3.52 -8.32
CA MET A 149 -12.67 -4.05 -8.88
C MET A 149 -13.07 -3.41 -10.22
N ASP A 150 -12.23 -2.55 -10.80
CA ASP A 150 -12.55 -1.72 -11.98
C ASP A 150 -13.78 -0.81 -11.78
N ARG A 151 -14.11 -0.45 -10.53
CA ARG A 151 -15.24 0.40 -10.14
C ARG A 151 -14.80 1.81 -9.79
N VAL A 152 -14.24 2.51 -10.78
CA VAL A 152 -13.76 3.89 -10.65
C VAL A 152 -14.87 4.86 -10.22
N ASP A 153 -16.12 4.59 -10.58
CA ASP A 153 -17.29 5.37 -10.18
C ASP A 153 -17.54 5.35 -8.66
N LEU A 154 -17.34 4.20 -8.00
CA LEU A 154 -17.47 4.07 -6.55
C LEU A 154 -16.26 4.67 -5.83
N ALA A 155 -15.06 4.45 -6.35
CA ALA A 155 -13.83 5.05 -5.84
C ALA A 155 -13.94 6.58 -5.78
N GLN A 156 -14.43 7.22 -6.84
CA GLN A 156 -14.63 8.67 -6.87
C GLN A 156 -15.65 9.16 -5.83
N LYS A 157 -16.72 8.41 -5.58
CA LYS A 157 -17.70 8.77 -4.53
C LYS A 157 -17.06 8.74 -3.15
N THR A 158 -16.27 7.72 -2.84
CA THR A 158 -15.53 7.63 -1.57
C THR A 158 -14.51 8.76 -1.46
N VAL A 159 -13.78 9.12 -2.52
CA VAL A 159 -12.89 10.29 -2.50
C VAL A 159 -13.64 11.59 -2.24
N GLN A 160 -14.84 11.77 -2.80
CA GLN A 160 -15.67 12.94 -2.50
C GLN A 160 -16.09 12.99 -1.02
N GLU A 161 -16.38 11.84 -0.41
CA GLU A 161 -16.65 11.74 1.03
C GLU A 161 -15.40 12.08 1.86
N MET A 162 -14.23 11.56 1.47
CA MET A 162 -12.96 11.91 2.11
C MET A 162 -12.67 13.41 2.06
N ARG A 163 -12.91 14.06 0.91
CA ARG A 163 -12.76 15.52 0.75
C ARG A 163 -13.71 16.33 1.64
N ARG A 164 -14.91 15.82 1.90
CA ARG A 164 -15.87 16.47 2.83
C ARG A 164 -15.40 16.39 4.28
N ILE A 165 -14.63 15.37 4.63
CA ILE A 165 -14.09 15.18 5.98
C ILE A 165 -12.83 16.02 6.15
N GLU A 166 -11.83 15.81 5.29
CA GLU A 166 -10.56 16.52 5.32
C GLU A 166 -9.92 16.52 3.93
N GLU A 167 -10.06 17.63 3.21
CA GLU A 167 -9.55 17.79 1.84
C GLU A 167 -8.01 17.83 1.77
N ASP A 168 -7.37 18.49 2.73
CA ASP A 168 -5.92 18.67 2.78
C ASP A 168 -5.17 17.47 3.38
N SER A 169 -5.90 16.42 3.77
CA SER A 169 -5.31 15.19 4.29
C SER A 169 -4.47 14.50 3.21
N THR A 170 -3.27 14.07 3.57
CA THR A 170 -2.39 13.30 2.69
C THR A 170 -3.08 12.07 2.10
N LEU A 171 -3.94 11.41 2.89
CA LEU A 171 -4.71 10.26 2.45
C LEU A 171 -5.74 10.62 1.36
N THR A 172 -6.45 11.74 1.54
CA THR A 172 -7.40 12.24 0.56
C THR A 172 -6.70 12.63 -0.73
N GLN A 173 -5.55 13.32 -0.64
CA GLN A 173 -4.76 13.71 -1.80
C GLN A 173 -4.23 12.49 -2.58
N LEU A 174 -3.71 11.48 -1.88
CA LEU A 174 -3.27 10.22 -2.49
C LEU A 174 -4.42 9.49 -3.21
N ALA A 175 -5.55 9.31 -2.53
CA ALA A 175 -6.73 8.67 -3.09
C ALA A 175 -7.23 9.40 -4.35
N HIS A 176 -7.23 10.73 -4.29
CA HIS A 176 -7.64 11.58 -5.40
C HIS A 176 -6.70 11.44 -6.59
N ALA A 177 -5.39 11.48 -6.37
CA ALA A 177 -4.38 11.31 -7.40
C ALA A 177 -4.52 9.95 -8.11
N TRP A 178 -4.78 8.86 -7.39
CA TRP A 178 -5.03 7.54 -8.01
C TRP A 178 -6.25 7.55 -8.95
N CYS A 179 -7.36 8.13 -8.51
CA CYS A 179 -8.56 8.25 -9.34
C CYS A 179 -8.31 9.10 -10.59
N LEU A 180 -7.56 10.20 -10.47
CA LEU A 180 -7.22 11.09 -11.57
C LEU A 180 -6.30 10.40 -12.60
N THR A 181 -5.27 9.68 -12.13
CA THR A 181 -4.38 8.89 -13.00
C THR A 181 -5.15 7.90 -13.86
N LEU A 182 -6.15 7.20 -13.29
CA LEU A 182 -6.97 6.23 -14.02
C LEU A 182 -7.96 6.86 -15.00
N GLN A 183 -8.39 8.11 -14.79
CA GLN A 183 -9.21 8.82 -15.77
C GLN A 183 -8.42 9.16 -17.05
N GLY A 184 -7.11 9.37 -16.93
CA GLY A 184 -6.22 9.70 -18.05
C GLY A 184 -6.47 11.10 -18.63
N GLY A 185 -5.75 11.42 -19.71
CA GLY A 185 -5.87 12.71 -20.40
C GLY A 185 -5.50 13.89 -19.49
N ASP A 186 -6.22 15.01 -19.59
CA ASP A 186 -5.96 16.22 -18.79
C ASP A 186 -6.01 15.96 -17.27
N LYS A 187 -6.76 14.94 -16.85
CA LYS A 187 -6.85 14.54 -15.44
C LYS A 187 -5.59 13.87 -14.92
N ALA A 188 -4.85 13.19 -15.78
CA ALA A 188 -3.55 12.65 -15.40
C ALA A 188 -2.52 13.77 -15.17
N ASP A 189 -2.65 14.92 -15.85
CA ASP A 189 -1.79 16.10 -15.60
C ASP A 189 -2.05 16.66 -14.20
N GLU A 190 -3.32 16.82 -13.81
CA GLU A 190 -3.71 17.16 -12.44
C GLU A 190 -3.14 16.16 -11.41
N ALA A 191 -3.15 14.86 -11.72
CA ALA A 191 -2.57 13.83 -10.86
C ALA A 191 -1.05 14.01 -10.66
N THR A 192 -0.31 14.39 -11.71
CA THR A 192 1.15 14.62 -11.57
C THR A 192 1.46 15.74 -10.59
N LEU A 193 0.67 16.82 -10.60
CA LEU A 193 0.83 17.95 -9.69
C LEU A 193 0.59 17.50 -8.24
N HIS A 194 -0.46 16.72 -7.98
CA HIS A 194 -0.71 16.19 -6.64
C HIS A 194 0.44 15.31 -6.12
N PHE A 195 1.01 14.43 -6.95
CA PHE A 195 2.16 13.63 -6.54
C PHE A 195 3.41 14.47 -6.29
N GLN A 196 3.64 15.52 -7.10
CA GLN A 196 4.76 16.45 -6.91
C GLN A 196 4.60 17.25 -5.61
N GLU A 197 3.42 17.78 -5.31
CA GLU A 197 3.15 18.47 -4.04
C GLU A 197 3.41 17.57 -2.83
N LEU A 198 3.01 16.30 -2.88
CA LEU A 198 3.29 15.33 -1.83
C LEU A 198 4.80 15.03 -1.72
N ALA A 199 5.50 14.90 -2.85
CA ALA A 199 6.93 14.66 -2.86
C ALA A 199 7.73 15.87 -2.34
N ASP A 200 7.30 17.09 -2.63
CA ASP A 200 7.93 18.32 -2.12
C ASP A 200 7.73 18.47 -0.61
N ARG A 201 6.56 18.04 -0.09
CA ARG A 201 6.23 18.12 1.34
C ARG A 201 6.91 17.04 2.18
N PHE A 202 6.93 15.79 1.71
CA PHE A 202 7.36 14.63 2.51
C PHE A 202 8.62 13.93 2.00
N GLY A 203 9.16 14.39 0.87
CA GLY A 203 10.31 13.83 0.17
C GLY A 203 9.91 12.87 -0.95
N SER A 204 10.75 12.77 -1.98
CA SER A 204 10.56 11.84 -3.10
C SER A 204 10.78 10.39 -2.66
N THR A 205 9.73 9.72 -2.21
CA THR A 205 9.73 8.28 -1.87
C THR A 205 9.52 7.44 -3.14
N PRO A 206 9.94 6.16 -3.15
CA PRO A 206 9.63 5.26 -4.26
C PRO A 206 8.13 5.19 -4.57
N LEU A 207 7.26 5.22 -3.54
CA LEU A 207 5.81 5.21 -3.71
C LEU A 207 5.32 6.43 -4.51
N LEU A 208 5.73 7.64 -4.11
CA LEU A 208 5.31 8.87 -4.78
C LEU A 208 5.90 8.99 -6.18
N LEU A 209 7.15 8.57 -6.37
CA LEU A 209 7.80 8.55 -7.68
C LEU A 209 7.10 7.57 -8.65
N ASN A 210 6.70 6.39 -8.18
CA ASN A 210 5.93 5.44 -8.99
C ASN A 210 4.53 5.97 -9.30
N GLY A 211 3.85 6.60 -8.33
CA GLY A 211 2.55 7.24 -8.56
C GLY A 211 2.62 8.33 -9.63
N ALA A 212 3.61 9.22 -9.53
CA ALA A 212 3.87 10.26 -10.53
C ALA A 212 4.23 9.66 -11.90
N ALA A 213 5.09 8.63 -11.94
CA ALA A 213 5.43 7.94 -13.17
C ALA A 213 4.20 7.30 -13.83
N ALA A 214 3.28 6.71 -13.05
CA ALA A 214 2.03 6.17 -13.56
C ALA A 214 1.13 7.26 -14.16
N ALA A 215 1.07 8.44 -13.55
CA ALA A 215 0.38 9.60 -14.11
C ALA A 215 1.02 10.06 -15.44
N PHE A 216 2.35 10.15 -15.52
CA PHE A 216 3.05 10.46 -16.78
C PHE A 216 2.86 9.40 -17.86
N MET A 217 2.79 8.11 -17.49
CA MET A 217 2.43 7.03 -18.42
C MET A 217 1.01 7.20 -18.95
N ALA A 218 0.04 7.61 -18.12
CA ALA A 218 -1.33 7.91 -18.54
C ALA A 218 -1.40 9.14 -19.49
N LEU A 219 -0.47 10.07 -19.38
CA LEU A 219 -0.25 11.18 -20.33
C LEU A 219 0.49 10.77 -21.60
N LYS A 220 0.93 9.51 -21.72
CA LYS A 220 1.81 9.01 -22.78
C LYS A 220 3.18 9.70 -22.82
N ASN A 221 3.57 10.38 -21.74
CA ASN A 221 4.89 10.96 -21.58
C ASN A 221 5.83 9.94 -20.93
N TYR A 222 6.21 8.93 -21.70
CA TYR A 222 7.06 7.83 -21.22
C TYR A 222 8.48 8.27 -20.87
N VAL A 223 8.96 9.40 -21.41
CA VAL A 223 10.32 9.92 -21.15
C VAL A 223 10.42 10.43 -19.72
N GLU A 224 9.46 11.25 -19.27
CA GLU A 224 9.44 11.72 -17.88
C GLU A 224 9.13 10.59 -16.90
N ALA A 225 8.25 9.64 -17.28
CA ALA A 225 8.00 8.45 -16.47
C ALA A 225 9.31 7.66 -16.25
N GLU A 226 10.11 7.41 -17.29
CA GLU A 226 11.40 6.72 -17.17
C GLU A 226 12.34 7.45 -16.21
N ARG A 227 12.43 8.78 -16.32
CA ARG A 227 13.31 9.59 -15.46
C ARG A 227 12.97 9.40 -13.97
N LEU A 228 11.69 9.47 -13.62
CA LEU A 228 11.22 9.29 -12.24
C LEU A 228 11.42 7.87 -11.74
N LEU A 229 11.20 6.87 -12.60
CA LEU A 229 11.39 5.47 -12.24
C LEU A 229 12.87 5.12 -12.03
N LEU A 230 13.79 5.71 -12.80
CA LEU A 230 15.22 5.57 -12.56
C LEU A 230 15.66 6.22 -11.24
N GLU A 231 15.05 7.35 -10.86
CA GLU A 231 15.24 7.95 -9.54
C GLU A 231 14.71 7.03 -8.42
N ALA A 232 13.54 6.42 -8.61
CA ALA A 232 12.98 5.46 -7.67
C ALA A 232 13.88 4.23 -7.51
N LEU A 233 14.43 3.71 -8.62
CA LEU A 233 15.33 2.55 -8.63
C LEU A 233 16.65 2.83 -7.87
N GLN A 234 17.16 4.07 -7.92
CA GLN A 234 18.33 4.47 -7.15
C GLN A 234 18.07 4.52 -5.64
N LYS A 235 16.83 4.83 -5.25
CA LYS A 235 16.40 4.88 -3.84
C LYS A 235 16.11 3.49 -3.29
N ASP A 236 15.45 2.65 -4.08
CA ASP A 236 15.11 1.28 -3.73
C ASP A 236 15.17 0.37 -4.97
N ALA A 237 16.25 -0.40 -5.07
CA ALA A 237 16.46 -1.38 -6.13
C ALA A 237 15.59 -2.65 -5.97
N THR A 238 14.91 -2.80 -4.83
CA THR A 238 14.07 -3.95 -4.50
C THR A 238 12.58 -3.64 -4.63
N SER A 239 12.22 -2.45 -5.10
CA SER A 239 10.82 -2.07 -5.33
C SER A 239 10.24 -2.84 -6.52
N GLU A 240 9.29 -3.73 -6.23
CA GLU A 240 8.52 -4.50 -7.23
C GLU A 240 7.83 -3.58 -8.25
N ASP A 241 7.10 -2.57 -7.76
CA ASP A 241 6.35 -1.60 -8.59
C ASP A 241 7.27 -0.84 -9.56
N THR A 242 8.46 -0.43 -9.09
CA THR A 242 9.43 0.31 -9.91
C THR A 242 9.91 -0.54 -11.08
N LEU A 243 10.22 -1.80 -10.84
CA LEU A 243 10.68 -2.73 -11.88
C LEU A 243 9.58 -3.01 -12.89
N ILE A 244 8.34 -3.24 -12.43
CA ILE A 244 7.18 -3.46 -13.31
C ILE A 244 6.95 -2.24 -14.20
N ASN A 245 6.94 -1.05 -13.63
CA ASN A 245 6.74 0.20 -14.38
C ASN A 245 7.89 0.46 -15.37
N LEU A 246 9.15 0.16 -15.00
CA LEU A 246 10.28 0.26 -15.92
C LEU A 246 10.18 -0.70 -17.11
N ILE A 247 9.66 -1.90 -16.91
CA ILE A 247 9.44 -2.86 -17.99
C ILE A 247 8.43 -2.30 -19.01
N ALA A 248 7.32 -1.75 -18.52
CA ALA A 248 6.27 -1.14 -19.35
C ALA A 248 6.78 0.10 -20.11
N VAL A 249 7.44 1.03 -19.42
CA VAL A 249 7.99 2.25 -20.03
C VAL A 249 9.07 1.93 -21.07
N SER A 250 9.98 1.01 -20.75
CA SER A 250 11.04 0.59 -21.66
C SER A 250 10.47 -0.03 -22.95
N ALA A 251 9.39 -0.82 -22.84
CA ALA A 251 8.71 -1.37 -24.00
C ALA A 251 8.11 -0.26 -24.90
N HIS A 252 7.46 0.76 -24.31
CA HIS A 252 6.94 1.91 -25.04
C HIS A 252 8.03 2.76 -25.71
N LEU A 253 9.22 2.82 -25.11
CA LEU A 253 10.38 3.54 -25.64
C LEU A 253 11.24 2.71 -26.62
N ASN A 254 10.87 1.46 -26.91
CA ASN A 254 11.65 0.51 -27.71
C ASN A 254 13.08 0.28 -27.15
N LYS A 255 13.21 0.24 -25.83
CA LYS A 255 14.47 -0.04 -25.11
C LYS A 255 14.49 -1.48 -24.58
N PRO A 256 15.68 -2.09 -24.41
CA PRO A 256 15.78 -3.42 -23.82
C PRO A 256 15.30 -3.42 -22.36
N ASN A 257 14.38 -4.31 -22.01
CA ASN A 257 13.77 -4.40 -20.68
C ASN A 257 14.03 -5.73 -19.95
N GLN A 258 14.72 -6.68 -20.60
CA GLN A 258 15.00 -8.02 -20.07
C GLN A 258 15.71 -7.98 -18.70
N GLN A 259 16.61 -7.01 -18.50
CA GLN A 259 17.33 -6.85 -17.23
C GLN A 259 16.38 -6.63 -16.05
N TYR A 260 15.31 -5.86 -16.24
CA TYR A 260 14.34 -5.55 -15.19
C TYR A 260 13.45 -6.76 -14.89
N ILE A 261 13.12 -7.58 -15.90
CA ILE A 261 12.39 -8.84 -15.72
C ILE A 261 13.22 -9.82 -14.87
N VAL A 262 14.51 -9.97 -15.18
CA VAL A 262 15.42 -10.84 -14.41
C VAL A 262 15.55 -10.35 -12.97
N GLN A 263 15.66 -9.05 -12.76
CA GLN A 263 15.72 -8.47 -11.42
C GLN A 263 14.40 -8.69 -10.65
N LEU A 264 13.25 -8.51 -11.31
CA LEU A 264 11.93 -8.74 -10.71
C LEU A 264 11.77 -10.20 -10.25
N GLN A 265 12.26 -11.16 -11.04
CA GLN A 265 12.26 -12.58 -10.67
C GLN A 265 13.08 -12.89 -9.41
N GLN A 266 14.16 -12.13 -9.15
CA GLN A 266 14.99 -12.30 -7.96
C GLN A 266 14.37 -11.65 -6.73
N VAL A 267 13.77 -10.47 -6.91
CA VAL A 267 13.24 -9.63 -5.83
C VAL A 267 11.85 -10.09 -5.38
N ALA A 268 10.95 -10.39 -6.33
CA ALA A 268 9.56 -10.71 -6.06
C ALA A 268 9.08 -11.88 -6.95
N PRO A 269 9.54 -13.12 -6.70
CA PRO A 269 9.20 -14.28 -7.54
C PRO A 269 7.70 -14.61 -7.57
N GLY A 270 6.96 -14.23 -6.53
CA GLY A 270 5.49 -14.39 -6.44
C GLY A 270 4.70 -13.15 -6.86
N SER A 271 5.29 -12.26 -7.64
CA SER A 271 4.59 -11.10 -8.19
C SER A 271 3.44 -11.54 -9.10
N ALA A 272 2.24 -10.99 -8.89
CA ALA A 272 1.09 -11.24 -9.76
C ALA A 272 1.36 -10.84 -11.23
N TRP A 273 2.24 -9.85 -11.45
CA TRP A 273 2.66 -9.47 -12.79
C TRP A 273 3.49 -10.57 -13.46
N LEU A 274 4.46 -11.16 -12.74
CA LEU A 274 5.29 -12.25 -13.27
C LEU A 274 4.48 -13.51 -13.56
N GLU A 275 3.54 -13.86 -12.68
CA GLU A 275 2.65 -15.00 -12.90
C GLU A 275 1.84 -14.82 -14.18
N ASN A 276 1.23 -13.64 -14.37
CA ASN A 276 0.51 -13.31 -15.59
C ASN A 276 1.41 -13.30 -16.83
N TYR A 277 2.63 -12.77 -16.72
CA TYR A 277 3.61 -12.78 -17.81
C TYR A 277 3.95 -14.21 -18.26
N CYS A 278 4.27 -15.08 -17.31
CA CYS A 278 4.56 -16.50 -17.58
C CYS A 278 3.37 -17.25 -18.17
N LEU A 279 2.15 -16.99 -17.67
CA LEU A 279 0.92 -17.57 -18.19
C LEU A 279 0.68 -17.18 -19.65
N LEU A 280 0.86 -15.89 -19.99
CA LEU A 280 0.71 -15.40 -21.35
C LEU A 280 1.76 -15.98 -22.30
N ASP A 281 3.02 -16.08 -21.86
CA ASP A 281 4.11 -16.66 -22.65
C ASP A 281 3.90 -18.16 -22.95
N GLN A 282 3.45 -18.91 -21.93
CA GLN A 282 3.06 -20.32 -22.11
C GLN A 282 1.85 -20.46 -23.04
N GLY A 283 0.82 -19.64 -22.85
CA GLY A 283 -0.37 -19.64 -23.71
C GLY A 283 -0.03 -19.32 -25.18
N PHE A 284 0.86 -18.36 -25.41
CA PHE A 284 1.37 -18.04 -26.75
C PHE A 284 2.13 -19.21 -27.35
N SER A 285 3.04 -19.83 -26.59
CA SER A 285 3.83 -20.98 -27.04
C SER A 285 2.95 -22.19 -27.40
N GLN A 286 1.92 -22.47 -26.60
CA GLN A 286 0.94 -23.53 -26.88
C GLN A 286 0.15 -23.24 -28.14
N MET A 287 -0.33 -22.00 -28.31
CA MET A 287 -1.07 -21.59 -29.50
C MET A 287 -0.19 -21.67 -30.76
N ALA A 288 1.05 -21.17 -30.69
CA ALA A 288 2.00 -21.26 -31.80
C ALA A 288 2.26 -22.71 -32.23
N ALA A 289 2.36 -23.64 -31.27
CA ALA A 289 2.52 -25.06 -31.55
C ALA A 289 1.31 -25.70 -32.26
N THR A 290 0.10 -25.12 -32.14
CA THR A 290 -1.07 -25.61 -32.90
C THR A 290 -1.07 -25.19 -34.38
N PHE A 291 -0.27 -24.17 -34.74
CA PHE A 291 -0.12 -23.69 -36.10
C PHE A 291 1.20 -24.14 -36.77
N ALA A 292 2.02 -24.93 -36.06
CA ALA A 292 3.25 -25.54 -36.56
C ALA A 292 2.98 -26.97 -37.08
#